data_AF-A8ZRL1-F1
#
_entry.id   AF-A8ZRL1-F1
#
_cell.length_a   1.000
_cell.length_b   1.000
_cell.length_c   1.000
_cell.angle_alpha   90.00
_cell.angle_beta   90.00
_cell.angle_gamma   90.00
#
_symmetry.space_group_name_H-M   'P 1'
#
loop_
_entity.id
_entity.type
_entity.pdbx_description
1 polymer ?
#
loop_
_entity_poly.entity_id
_entity_poly.type
_entity_poly.pdbx_seq_one_letter_code
_entity_poly.pdbx_strand_id
1 'polypeptide(L)'
;MKNGTKRPLRLVLMVRRDGITQGYHVAEHDREPEVSLGVDRLPASGNIPDDRLLRYASPRAVVNAVTRELHRRHPLPGSVRLRYLHTERKLEQYAREHGLNAAQVEKLTLTRAAFTGSDFLILPPLWADLGSPFMDARAKGARTLAHEHWHALKGYMGGEFHPLEEGGADLYGERTTRALLGGTPPFPTAYPDAMRAVLALEERFGTAWLMGSRRARDQHAYLSDALHSIEVDPVVRQEVLSYTAFQEQSSFRAALEDLLARERR
;
A
#
# COMPACT_ATOMS: atom_id res chain seq x y z
N MET A 1 23.45 -4.92 -49.24
CA MET A 1 24.05 -4.34 -48.01
C MET A 1 22.92 -3.73 -47.18
N LYS A 2 22.59 -4.31 -46.00
CA LYS A 2 21.55 -3.77 -45.12
C LYS A 2 22.22 -2.94 -44.02
N ASN A 3 21.97 -1.63 -44.01
CA ASN A 3 22.36 -0.72 -42.94
C ASN A 3 21.61 -1.09 -41.66
N GLY A 4 22.29 -1.73 -40.71
CA GLY A 4 21.79 -1.97 -39.38
C GLY A 4 21.84 -0.67 -38.57
N THR A 5 20.69 -0.04 -38.37
CA THR A 5 20.52 1.05 -37.40
C THR A 5 20.90 0.55 -36.01
N LYS A 6 22.08 0.96 -35.52
CA LYS A 6 22.51 0.72 -34.15
C LYS A 6 21.54 1.45 -33.23
N ARG A 7 20.81 0.71 -32.41
CA ARG A 7 19.88 1.28 -31.42
C ARG A 7 20.67 2.03 -30.33
N PRO A 8 20.14 3.14 -29.80
CA PRO A 8 20.80 3.86 -28.72
C PRO A 8 20.90 2.98 -27.47
N LEU A 9 22.11 2.87 -26.93
CA LEU A 9 22.41 2.24 -25.65
C LEU A 9 22.60 3.35 -24.62
N ARG A 10 21.87 3.29 -23.51
CA ARG A 10 22.11 4.18 -22.36
C ARG A 10 23.14 3.56 -21.45
N LEU A 11 24.19 4.31 -21.10
CA LEU A 11 25.15 3.91 -20.08
C LEU A 11 24.55 4.21 -18.70
N VAL A 12 24.38 3.19 -17.89
CA VAL A 12 24.00 3.30 -16.48
C VAL A 12 25.22 2.98 -15.63
N LEU A 13 25.60 3.91 -14.77
CA LEU A 13 26.70 3.75 -13.83
C LEU A 13 26.13 3.36 -12.47
N MET A 14 26.59 2.24 -11.91
CA MET A 14 26.26 1.85 -10.55
C MET A 14 27.53 1.78 -9.71
N VAL A 15 27.50 2.39 -8.54
CA VAL A 15 28.59 2.32 -7.56
C VAL A 15 28.34 1.11 -6.67
N ARG A 16 29.26 0.15 -6.72
CA ARG A 16 29.27 -1.01 -5.83
C ARG A 16 29.65 -0.60 -4.41
N ARG A 17 29.35 -1.46 -3.44
CA ARG A 17 29.65 -1.22 -2.02
C ARG A 17 31.15 -1.19 -1.69
N ASP A 18 31.99 -1.71 -2.59
CA ASP A 18 33.45 -1.61 -2.55
C ASP A 18 34.00 -0.33 -3.21
N GLY A 19 33.12 0.60 -3.58
CA GLY A 19 33.48 1.88 -4.22
C GLY A 19 33.72 1.77 -5.72
N ILE A 20 33.59 0.58 -6.32
CA ILE A 20 33.84 0.39 -7.75
C ILE A 20 32.62 0.81 -8.56
N THR A 21 32.78 1.82 -9.41
CA THR A 21 31.78 2.21 -10.40
C THR A 21 31.81 1.26 -11.58
N GLN A 22 30.71 0.56 -11.83
CA GLN A 22 30.56 -0.34 -12.97
C GLN A 22 29.50 0.21 -13.94
N GLY A 23 29.89 0.29 -15.22
CA GLY A 23 29.02 0.76 -16.30
C GLY A 23 28.30 -0.39 -17.00
N TYR A 24 27.00 -0.20 -17.25
CA TYR A 24 26.15 -1.13 -17.99
C TYR A 24 25.55 -0.42 -19.19
N HIS A 25 25.66 -1.01 -20.38
CA HIS A 25 24.96 -0.55 -21.56
C HIS A 25 23.59 -1.23 -21.63
N VAL A 26 22.53 -0.45 -21.50
CA VAL A 26 21.15 -0.94 -21.56
C VAL A 26 20.52 -0.45 -22.87
N ALA A 27 19.92 -1.36 -23.62
CA ALA A 27 19.17 -1.00 -24.84
C ALA A 27 17.87 -0.29 -24.46
N GLU A 28 17.62 0.87 -25.09
CA GLU A 28 16.30 1.49 -25.02
C GLU A 28 15.30 0.64 -25.81
N HIS A 29 14.45 -0.07 -25.08
CA HIS A 29 13.32 -0.80 -25.63
C HIS A 29 12.04 -0.21 -25.03
N ASP A 30 11.00 -0.02 -25.85
CA ASP A 30 9.60 0.21 -25.42
C ASP A 30 8.99 -1.01 -24.66
N ARG A 31 9.81 -2.02 -24.39
CA ARG A 31 9.54 -3.14 -23.49
C ARG A 31 10.53 -3.03 -22.34
N GLU A 32 9.99 -2.96 -21.13
CA GLU A 32 10.69 -2.89 -19.86
C GLU A 32 11.97 -3.75 -19.89
N PRO A 33 13.15 -3.22 -19.56
CA PRO A 33 14.30 -4.07 -19.33
C PRO A 33 14.00 -4.90 -18.07
N GLU A 34 13.81 -6.21 -18.25
CA GLU A 34 14.03 -7.16 -17.18
C GLU A 34 15.49 -7.00 -16.75
N VAL A 35 15.72 -6.39 -15.59
CA VAL A 35 17.03 -6.39 -14.94
C VAL A 35 17.27 -7.82 -14.45
N SER A 36 17.72 -8.70 -15.35
CA SER A 36 18.14 -10.05 -15.04
C SER A 36 19.55 -10.00 -14.44
N LEU A 37 19.67 -9.49 -13.22
CA LEU A 37 20.77 -9.87 -12.35
C LEU A 37 20.42 -11.24 -11.75
N GLY A 38 21.24 -12.25 -11.99
CA GLY A 38 21.01 -13.59 -11.45
C GLY A 38 20.83 -13.56 -9.93
N VAL A 39 19.85 -14.33 -9.45
CA VAL A 39 19.37 -14.43 -8.06
C VAL A 39 20.49 -14.65 -7.02
N ASP A 40 21.63 -15.17 -7.46
CA ASP A 40 22.71 -15.68 -6.59
C ASP A 40 23.90 -14.72 -6.40
N ARG A 41 23.89 -13.51 -6.97
CA ARG A 41 25.12 -12.67 -7.04
C ARG A 41 25.18 -11.47 -6.11
N LEU A 42 24.20 -11.23 -5.23
CA LEU A 42 24.27 -10.14 -4.25
C LEU A 42 23.79 -10.58 -2.86
N PRO A 43 24.47 -10.18 -1.78
CA PRO A 43 24.02 -10.49 -0.42
C PRO A 43 22.71 -9.76 -0.11
N ALA A 44 21.88 -10.39 0.73
CA ALA A 44 20.64 -9.82 1.26
C ALA A 44 20.92 -8.45 1.90
N SER A 45 19.98 -7.51 1.75
CA SER A 45 20.03 -6.26 2.49
C SER A 45 19.95 -6.55 3.99
N GLY A 46 20.80 -5.93 4.81
CA GLY A 46 20.71 -6.05 6.27
C GLY A 46 19.40 -5.50 6.86
N ASN A 47 18.67 -4.69 6.08
CA ASN A 47 17.42 -4.04 6.52
C ASN A 47 16.16 -4.78 6.06
N ILE A 48 16.25 -5.70 5.10
CA ILE A 48 15.10 -6.46 4.56
C ILE A 48 15.53 -7.93 4.42
N PRO A 49 15.05 -8.83 5.30
CA PRO A 49 15.51 -10.22 5.36
C PRO A 49 15.30 -11.03 4.07
N ASP A 50 14.19 -10.82 3.35
CA ASP A 50 13.92 -11.42 2.03
C ASP A 50 13.65 -10.32 1.00
N ASP A 51 14.74 -9.69 0.54
CA ASP A 51 14.66 -8.55 -0.37
C ASP A 51 14.57 -8.95 -1.85
N ARG A 52 14.53 -10.25 -2.16
CA ARG A 52 14.61 -10.78 -3.54
C ARG A 52 13.48 -10.27 -4.42
N LEU A 53 12.26 -10.20 -3.87
CA LEU A 53 11.11 -9.62 -4.56
C LEU A 53 11.36 -8.17 -4.96
N LEU A 54 11.96 -7.38 -4.08
CA LEU A 54 12.24 -5.98 -4.35
C LEU A 54 13.52 -5.76 -5.15
N ARG A 55 14.47 -6.70 -5.16
CA ARG A 55 15.75 -6.52 -5.84
C ARG A 55 15.70 -6.92 -7.31
N TYR A 56 14.93 -7.96 -7.64
CA TYR A 56 14.99 -8.61 -8.95
C TYR A 56 13.69 -8.60 -9.73
N ALA A 57 12.57 -8.22 -9.11
CA ALA A 57 11.29 -8.24 -9.79
C ALA A 57 11.02 -6.92 -10.55
N SER A 58 10.32 -7.02 -11.68
CA SER A 58 9.71 -5.85 -12.31
C SER A 58 8.64 -5.24 -11.38
N PRO A 59 8.32 -3.94 -11.53
CA PRO A 59 7.23 -3.33 -10.76
C PRO A 59 5.92 -4.12 -10.86
N ARG A 60 5.63 -4.68 -12.04
CA ARG A 60 4.46 -5.53 -12.25
C ARG A 60 4.49 -6.80 -11.40
N ALA A 61 5.64 -7.45 -11.28
CA ALA A 61 5.79 -8.64 -10.47
C ALA A 61 5.64 -8.33 -8.97
N VAL A 62 6.14 -7.18 -8.50
CA VAL A 62 5.87 -6.70 -7.13
C VAL A 62 4.38 -6.47 -6.93
N VAL A 63 3.70 -5.81 -7.88
CA VAL A 63 2.24 -5.60 -7.81
C VAL A 63 1.49 -6.90 -7.65
N ASN A 64 1.78 -7.87 -8.52
CA ASN A 64 1.11 -9.16 -8.50
C ASN A 64 1.36 -9.93 -7.19
N ALA A 65 2.57 -9.85 -6.64
CA ALA A 65 2.92 -10.49 -5.37
C ALA A 65 2.15 -9.87 -4.20
N VAL A 66 2.14 -8.54 -4.10
CA VAL A 66 1.40 -7.79 -3.06
C VAL A 66 -0.10 -8.07 -3.15
N THR A 67 -0.70 -7.94 -4.34
CA THR A 67 -2.13 -8.19 -4.52
C THR A 67 -2.50 -9.62 -4.15
N ARG A 68 -1.72 -10.62 -4.61
CA ARG A 68 -1.98 -12.03 -4.27
C ARG A 68 -1.86 -12.29 -2.78
N GLU A 69 -0.83 -11.74 -2.13
CA GLU A 69 -0.61 -11.97 -0.70
C GLU A 69 -1.71 -11.34 0.15
N LEU A 70 -2.12 -10.11 -0.20
CA LEU A 70 -3.23 -9.42 0.46
C LEU A 70 -4.53 -10.24 0.34
N HIS A 71 -4.89 -10.70 -0.86
CA HIS A 71 -6.09 -11.53 -1.06
C HIS A 71 -6.02 -12.88 -0.34
N ARG A 72 -4.83 -13.49 -0.29
CA ARG A 72 -4.62 -14.80 0.34
C ARG A 72 -4.78 -14.73 1.86
N ARG A 73 -4.22 -13.70 2.50
CA ARG A 73 -4.23 -13.55 3.96
C ARG A 73 -5.45 -12.82 4.49
N HIS A 74 -5.97 -11.89 3.70
CA HIS A 74 -7.03 -10.97 4.10
C HIS A 74 -8.11 -10.92 3.02
N PRO A 75 -8.84 -12.03 2.79
CA PRO A 75 -9.86 -12.10 1.76
C PRO A 75 -11.02 -11.16 2.10
N LEU A 76 -11.06 -10.01 1.43
CA LEU A 76 -12.19 -9.11 1.45
C LEU A 76 -13.08 -9.42 0.23
N PRO A 77 -14.42 -9.32 0.31
CA PRO A 77 -15.32 -9.61 -0.82
C PRO A 77 -15.31 -8.52 -1.91
N GLY A 78 -14.23 -7.73 -2.01
CA GLY A 78 -14.07 -6.69 -3.01
C GLY A 78 -13.41 -7.28 -4.24
N SER A 79 -13.81 -6.83 -5.41
CA SER A 79 -13.09 -7.14 -6.65
C SER A 79 -12.71 -5.82 -7.30
N VAL A 80 -11.42 -5.62 -7.50
CA VAL A 80 -10.89 -4.43 -8.18
C VAL A 80 -10.10 -4.83 -9.40
N ARG A 81 -10.31 -4.11 -10.51
CA ARG A 81 -9.53 -4.29 -11.73
C ARG A 81 -8.29 -3.41 -11.65
N LEU A 82 -7.12 -4.02 -11.69
CA LEU A 82 -5.86 -3.28 -11.74
C LEU A 82 -5.70 -2.58 -13.10
N ARG A 83 -5.46 -1.27 -13.07
CA ARG A 83 -5.12 -0.45 -14.24
C ARG A 83 -3.71 0.12 -14.08
N TYR A 84 -2.81 -0.26 -14.98
CA TYR A 84 -1.42 0.20 -14.97
C TYR A 84 -1.29 1.50 -15.78
N LEU A 85 -1.50 2.64 -15.12
CA LEU A 85 -1.42 3.99 -15.69
C LEU A 85 -0.05 4.63 -15.39
N HIS A 86 1.00 3.82 -15.48
CA HIS A 86 2.37 4.15 -15.08
C HIS A 86 3.10 5.21 -15.92
N THR A 87 2.46 5.73 -16.97
CA THR A 87 3.02 6.77 -17.86
C THR A 87 1.95 7.82 -18.11
N GLU A 88 2.37 9.07 -18.29
CA GLU A 88 1.47 10.19 -18.59
C GLU A 88 0.55 9.88 -19.78
N ARG A 89 1.10 9.35 -20.88
CA ARG A 89 0.31 8.91 -22.04
C ARG A 89 -0.82 7.95 -21.70
N LYS A 90 -0.59 6.98 -20.80
CA LYS A 90 -1.64 6.02 -20.39
C LYS A 90 -2.67 6.70 -19.49
N LEU A 91 -2.23 7.61 -18.60
CA LEU A 91 -3.13 8.39 -17.76
C LEU A 91 -4.00 9.35 -18.59
N GLU A 92 -3.44 10.03 -19.58
CA GLU A 92 -4.19 10.89 -20.51
C GLU A 92 -5.18 10.11 -21.37
N GLN A 93 -4.80 8.92 -21.83
CA GLN A 93 -5.72 8.03 -22.54
C GLN A 93 -6.89 7.64 -21.63
N TYR A 94 -6.60 7.19 -20.41
CA TYR A 94 -7.62 6.86 -19.42
C TYR A 94 -8.53 8.06 -19.10
N ALA A 95 -7.95 9.25 -18.93
CA ALA A 95 -8.69 10.47 -18.67
C ALA A 95 -9.67 10.82 -19.79
N ARG A 96 -9.25 10.67 -21.06
CA ARG A 96 -10.14 10.88 -22.21
C ARG A 96 -11.26 9.85 -22.29
N GLU A 97 -10.95 8.58 -22.06
CA GLU A 97 -11.93 7.48 -22.08
C GLU A 97 -12.98 7.62 -20.97
N HIS A 98 -12.60 8.22 -19.84
CA HIS A 98 -13.44 8.38 -18.65
C HIS A 98 -13.96 9.80 -18.42
N GLY A 99 -13.74 10.72 -19.37
CA GLY A 99 -14.24 12.09 -19.31
C GLY A 99 -13.70 12.92 -18.13
N LEU A 100 -12.46 12.63 -17.69
CA LEU A 100 -11.83 13.39 -16.59
C LEU A 100 -11.42 14.78 -17.05
N ASN A 101 -11.63 15.77 -16.20
CA ASN A 101 -11.19 17.15 -16.43
C ASN A 101 -9.69 17.34 -16.08
N ALA A 102 -9.12 18.49 -16.46
CA ALA A 102 -7.70 18.78 -16.25
C ALA A 102 -7.27 18.73 -14.77
N ALA A 103 -8.10 19.26 -13.86
CA ALA A 103 -7.81 19.23 -12.42
C ALA A 103 -7.81 17.81 -11.85
N GLN A 104 -8.69 16.94 -12.33
CA GLN A 104 -8.70 15.52 -11.96
C GLN A 104 -7.44 14.80 -12.47
N VAL A 105 -6.99 15.10 -13.69
CA VAL A 105 -5.77 14.53 -14.25
C VAL A 105 -4.55 14.98 -13.46
N GLU A 106 -4.44 16.26 -13.15
CA GLU A 106 -3.36 16.82 -12.33
C GLU A 106 -3.33 16.20 -10.91
N LYS A 107 -4.49 15.98 -10.29
CA LYS A 107 -4.55 15.24 -9.03
C LYS A 107 -3.99 13.82 -9.19
N LEU A 108 -4.32 13.12 -10.27
CA LEU A 108 -3.86 11.76 -10.52
C LEU A 108 -2.36 11.67 -10.88
N THR A 109 -1.74 12.70 -11.47
CA THR A 109 -0.29 12.69 -11.72
C THR A 109 0.53 12.78 -10.44
N LEU A 110 -0.01 13.41 -9.39
CA LEU A 110 0.62 13.56 -8.08
C LEU A 110 0.31 12.41 -7.11
N THR A 111 -0.72 11.62 -7.40
CA THR A 111 -1.21 10.55 -6.52
C THR A 111 -0.49 9.24 -6.82
N ARG A 112 -0.19 8.44 -5.79
CA ARG A 112 0.47 7.12 -5.95
C ARG A 112 -0.50 6.05 -6.49
N ALA A 113 -1.69 5.95 -5.91
CA ALA A 113 -2.75 5.10 -6.43
C ALA A 113 -4.09 5.78 -6.22
N ALA A 114 -5.07 5.43 -7.05
CA ALA A 114 -6.42 5.91 -6.89
C ALA A 114 -7.40 4.78 -7.15
N PHE A 115 -8.61 4.91 -6.64
CA PHE A 115 -9.69 3.98 -6.93
C PHE A 115 -10.87 4.73 -7.51
N THR A 116 -11.44 4.21 -8.59
CA THR A 116 -12.60 4.81 -9.27
C THR A 116 -13.54 3.72 -9.76
N GLY A 117 -14.77 3.70 -9.23
CA GLY A 117 -15.76 2.68 -9.53
C GLY A 117 -15.27 1.28 -9.14
N SER A 118 -14.81 0.49 -10.11
CA SER A 118 -14.23 -0.85 -9.92
C SER A 118 -12.74 -0.92 -10.26
N ASP A 119 -12.13 0.18 -10.66
CA ASP A 119 -10.76 0.23 -11.19
C ASP A 119 -9.81 0.78 -10.13
N PHE A 120 -8.78 0.00 -9.80
CA PHE A 120 -7.66 0.41 -8.97
C PHE A 120 -6.50 0.85 -9.88
N LEU A 121 -6.22 2.15 -9.86
CA LEU A 121 -5.28 2.82 -10.72
C LEU A 121 -3.90 2.83 -10.06
N ILE A 122 -2.94 2.17 -10.70
CA ILE A 122 -1.52 2.25 -10.36
C ILE A 122 -0.93 3.39 -11.18
N LEU A 123 -0.64 4.50 -10.51
CA LEU A 123 -0.28 5.78 -11.14
C LEU A 123 1.24 5.95 -11.24
N PRO A 124 1.74 6.93 -12.02
CA PRO A 124 3.16 7.08 -12.29
C PRO A 124 4.04 7.17 -11.02
N PRO A 125 3.69 7.91 -9.95
CA PRO A 125 4.51 7.98 -8.75
C PRO A 125 4.72 6.63 -8.04
N LEU A 126 3.66 5.81 -7.92
CA LEU A 126 3.79 4.47 -7.32
C LEU A 126 4.61 3.54 -8.21
N TRP A 127 4.43 3.64 -9.53
CA TRP A 127 5.23 2.85 -10.46
C TRP A 127 6.71 3.23 -10.39
N ALA A 128 7.03 4.51 -10.26
CA ALA A 128 8.38 5.01 -10.07
C ALA A 128 8.99 4.50 -8.76
N ASP A 129 8.23 4.53 -7.65
CA ASP A 129 8.67 3.98 -6.37
C ASP A 129 9.00 2.47 -6.50
N LEU A 130 8.11 1.69 -7.12
CA LEU A 130 8.29 0.25 -7.38
C LEU A 130 9.41 -0.06 -8.39
N GLY A 131 9.70 0.85 -9.31
CA GLY A 131 10.76 0.74 -10.31
C GLY A 131 12.09 1.31 -9.86
N SER A 132 12.14 1.92 -8.68
CA SER A 132 13.29 2.64 -8.17
C SER A 132 14.54 1.74 -8.07
N PRO A 133 15.74 2.26 -8.36
CA PRO A 133 16.99 1.56 -8.06
C PRO A 133 17.26 1.48 -6.54
N PHE A 134 16.53 2.25 -5.72
CA PHE A 134 16.67 2.26 -4.27
C PHE A 134 15.68 1.30 -3.62
N MET A 135 16.19 0.32 -2.87
CA MET A 135 15.39 -0.71 -2.19
C MET A 135 14.37 -0.12 -1.21
N ASP A 136 14.76 0.94 -0.53
CA ASP A 136 13.90 1.68 0.40
C ASP A 136 12.68 2.27 -0.31
N ALA A 137 12.88 2.90 -1.48
CA ALA A 137 11.77 3.41 -2.29
C ALA A 137 10.87 2.28 -2.80
N ARG A 138 11.45 1.13 -3.21
CA ARG A 138 10.67 -0.04 -3.63
C ARG A 138 9.84 -0.64 -2.50
N ALA A 139 10.41 -0.77 -1.31
CA ALA A 139 9.72 -1.26 -0.12
C ALA A 139 8.58 -0.32 0.30
N LYS A 140 8.84 1.00 0.27
CA LYS A 140 7.81 2.01 0.46
C LYS A 140 6.69 1.88 -0.57
N GLY A 141 7.03 1.74 -1.86
CA GLY A 141 6.07 1.53 -2.94
C GLY A 141 5.22 0.26 -2.73
N ALA A 142 5.84 -0.86 -2.34
CA ALA A 142 5.12 -2.10 -2.06
C ALA A 142 4.14 -1.95 -0.88
N ARG A 143 4.53 -1.21 0.17
CA ARG A 143 3.68 -0.92 1.33
C ARG A 143 2.52 -0.01 0.96
N THR A 144 2.79 1.10 0.25
CA THR A 144 1.74 1.99 -0.25
C THR A 144 0.77 1.24 -1.16
N LEU A 145 1.26 0.39 -2.05
CA LEU A 145 0.40 -0.45 -2.89
C LEU A 145 -0.54 -1.30 -2.02
N ALA A 146 -0.02 -1.98 -0.99
CA ALA A 146 -0.83 -2.82 -0.13
C ALA A 146 -1.90 -2.02 0.65
N HIS A 147 -1.52 -0.86 1.17
CA HIS A 147 -2.41 0.09 1.86
C HIS A 147 -3.54 0.58 0.95
N GLU A 148 -3.21 1.08 -0.25
CA GLU A 148 -4.21 1.62 -1.17
C GLU A 148 -5.10 0.51 -1.75
N HIS A 149 -4.53 -0.66 -2.01
CA HIS A 149 -5.29 -1.82 -2.47
C HIS A 149 -6.26 -2.33 -1.40
N TRP A 150 -5.91 -2.19 -0.12
CA TRP A 150 -6.82 -2.48 0.98
C TRP A 150 -8.08 -1.60 0.93
N HIS A 151 -7.93 -0.27 0.79
CA HIS A 151 -9.08 0.63 0.62
C HIS A 151 -9.94 0.25 -0.58
N ALA A 152 -9.28 -0.08 -1.69
CA ALA A 152 -9.95 -0.49 -2.92
C ALA A 152 -10.79 -1.77 -2.72
N LEU A 153 -10.26 -2.77 -2.01
CA LEU A 153 -11.00 -3.99 -1.67
C LEU A 153 -12.16 -3.76 -0.71
N LYS A 154 -12.06 -2.76 0.18
CA LYS A 154 -13.19 -2.35 1.01
C LYS A 154 -14.22 -1.52 0.22
N GLY A 155 -13.87 -1.01 -0.96
CA GLY A 155 -14.73 -0.09 -1.69
C GLY A 155 -14.86 1.26 -0.99
N TYR A 156 -13.85 1.62 -0.19
CA TYR A 156 -13.78 2.90 0.48
C TYR A 156 -13.43 3.97 -0.57
N MET A 157 -14.41 4.83 -0.88
CA MET A 157 -14.23 5.92 -1.84
C MET A 157 -13.94 7.19 -1.07
N GLY A 158 -12.67 7.63 -1.09
CA GLY A 158 -12.17 8.77 -0.34
C GLY A 158 -13.00 10.03 -0.52
N GLY A 159 -13.83 10.31 0.49
CA GLY A 159 -14.63 11.53 0.64
C GLY A 159 -14.41 12.18 1.99
N GLU A 160 -14.22 11.39 3.05
CA GLU A 160 -13.92 11.83 4.42
C GLU A 160 -12.79 10.99 4.99
N PHE A 161 -11.97 11.57 5.88
CA PHE A 161 -10.89 10.86 6.56
C PHE A 161 -11.46 10.04 7.73
N HIS A 162 -11.22 8.72 7.71
CA HIS A 162 -11.65 7.81 8.75
C HIS A 162 -10.43 7.15 9.42
N PRO A 163 -10.06 7.55 10.66
CA PRO A 163 -8.83 7.08 11.31
C PRO A 163 -8.69 5.56 11.37
N LEU A 164 -9.77 4.82 11.69
CA LEU A 164 -9.73 3.36 11.78
C LEU A 164 -9.60 2.67 10.40
N GLU A 165 -10.08 3.31 9.34
CA GLU A 165 -9.91 2.81 7.98
C GLU A 165 -8.46 2.91 7.54
N GLU A 166 -7.85 4.06 7.79
CA GLU A 166 -6.43 4.36 7.52
C GLU A 166 -5.50 3.50 8.39
N GLY A 167 -5.83 3.34 9.68
CA GLY A 167 -5.15 2.43 10.60
C GLY A 167 -5.25 0.96 10.16
N GLY A 168 -6.40 0.57 9.60
CA GLY A 168 -6.59 -0.76 9.01
C GLY A 168 -5.72 -0.95 7.78
N ALA A 169 -5.76 -0.01 6.84
CA ALA A 169 -4.93 -0.02 5.64
C ALA A 169 -3.43 -0.09 5.98
N ASP A 170 -3.00 0.65 7.01
CA ASP A 170 -1.65 0.59 7.54
C ASP A 170 -1.31 -0.78 8.16
N LEU A 171 -2.19 -1.35 8.99
CA LEU A 171 -2.00 -2.67 9.61
C LEU A 171 -1.85 -3.77 8.56
N TYR A 172 -2.77 -3.84 7.60
CA TYR A 172 -2.78 -4.89 6.58
C TYR A 172 -1.72 -4.65 5.50
N GLY A 173 -1.40 -3.40 5.21
CA GLY A 173 -0.26 -3.03 4.37
C GLY A 173 1.06 -3.50 4.98
N GLU A 174 1.24 -3.31 6.28
CA GLU A 174 2.42 -3.79 7.01
C GLU A 174 2.48 -5.32 7.08
N ARG A 175 1.38 -6.01 7.44
CA ARG A 175 1.35 -7.48 7.48
C ARG A 175 1.65 -8.11 6.13
N THR A 176 1.09 -7.56 5.06
CA THR A 176 1.30 -8.04 3.68
C THR A 176 2.76 -7.86 3.25
N THR A 177 3.33 -6.68 3.49
CA THR A 177 4.73 -6.43 3.13
C THR A 177 5.70 -7.21 4.00
N ARG A 178 5.46 -7.32 5.30
CA ARG A 178 6.25 -8.15 6.21
C ARG A 178 6.27 -9.61 5.76
N ALA A 179 5.12 -10.14 5.34
CA ALA A 179 5.02 -11.50 4.83
C ALA A 179 5.82 -11.74 3.55
N LEU A 180 5.87 -10.74 2.65
CA LEU A 180 6.60 -10.84 1.39
C LEU A 180 8.10 -10.60 1.52
N LEU A 181 8.50 -9.80 2.51
CA LEU A 181 9.86 -9.28 2.65
C LEU A 181 10.62 -9.89 3.83
N GLY A 182 9.98 -10.78 4.60
CA GLY A 182 10.57 -11.45 5.76
C GLY A 182 10.84 -10.53 6.96
N GLY A 183 10.39 -9.27 6.93
CA GLY A 183 10.65 -8.30 7.99
C GLY A 183 9.83 -7.02 7.82
N THR A 184 9.74 -6.22 8.89
CA THR A 184 9.01 -4.94 8.85
C THR A 184 9.77 -3.94 7.98
N PRO A 185 9.14 -3.34 6.96
CA PRO A 185 9.77 -2.27 6.18
C PRO A 185 10.24 -1.13 7.10
N PRO A 186 11.37 -0.46 6.82
CA PRO A 186 11.96 0.55 7.71
C PRO A 186 11.18 1.88 7.77
N PHE A 187 9.93 1.91 7.29
CA PHE A 187 9.14 3.12 7.20
C PHE A 187 8.08 3.18 8.28
N PRO A 188 8.04 4.24 9.09
CA PRO A 188 6.98 4.42 10.07
C PRO A 188 5.63 4.45 9.36
N THR A 189 4.65 3.91 10.05
CA THR A 189 3.26 3.92 9.61
C THR A 189 2.70 5.34 9.70
N ALA A 190 1.78 5.71 8.78
CA ALA A 190 1.26 7.07 8.74
C ALA A 190 0.33 7.34 9.93
N TYR A 191 -0.37 6.30 10.38
CA TYR A 191 -1.32 6.35 11.49
C TYR A 191 -1.01 5.28 12.54
N PRO A 192 0.11 5.42 13.29
CA PRO A 192 0.60 4.39 14.21
C PRO A 192 -0.36 4.13 15.35
N ASP A 193 -1.02 5.18 15.82
CA ASP A 193 -1.96 5.04 16.91
C ASP A 193 -3.22 4.33 16.38
N ALA A 194 -3.76 4.74 15.23
CA ALA A 194 -4.94 4.11 14.61
C ALA A 194 -4.72 2.62 14.32
N MET A 195 -3.54 2.28 13.80
CA MET A 195 -3.12 0.89 13.58
C MET A 195 -3.12 0.07 14.88
N ARG A 196 -2.70 0.66 16.02
CA ARG A 196 -2.74 -0.02 17.32
C ARG A 196 -4.17 -0.25 17.82
N ALA A 197 -5.11 0.69 17.64
CA ALA A 197 -6.51 0.43 17.98
C ALA A 197 -7.11 -0.66 17.10
N VAL A 198 -6.85 -0.62 15.79
CA VAL A 198 -7.28 -1.65 14.84
C VAL A 198 -6.75 -3.04 15.25
N LEU A 199 -5.50 -3.12 15.72
CA LEU A 199 -4.95 -4.36 16.26
C LEU A 199 -5.73 -4.86 17.48
N ALA A 200 -6.01 -4.00 18.46
CA ALA A 200 -6.79 -4.35 19.64
C ALA A 200 -8.23 -4.79 19.28
N LEU A 201 -8.87 -4.11 18.32
CA LEU A 201 -10.18 -4.50 17.78
C LEU A 201 -10.12 -5.89 17.11
N GLU A 202 -9.06 -6.19 16.37
CA GLU A 202 -8.88 -7.51 15.75
C GLU A 202 -8.62 -8.61 16.79
N GLU A 203 -7.83 -8.34 17.82
CA GLU A 203 -7.57 -9.29 18.93
C GLU A 203 -8.86 -9.63 19.68
N ARG A 204 -9.75 -8.66 19.86
CA ARG A 204 -11.01 -8.83 20.59
C ARG A 204 -12.14 -9.41 19.73
N PHE A 205 -12.26 -8.98 18.47
CA PHE A 205 -13.42 -9.28 17.61
C PHE A 205 -13.08 -10.19 16.42
N GLY A 206 -11.83 -10.64 16.32
CA GLY A 206 -11.32 -11.29 15.12
C GLY A 206 -11.43 -10.37 13.89
N THR A 207 -11.42 -10.95 12.70
CA THR A 207 -11.55 -10.20 11.44
C THR A 207 -12.98 -9.73 11.14
N ALA A 208 -13.96 -10.00 12.02
CA ALA A 208 -15.37 -9.69 11.78
C ALA A 208 -15.65 -8.18 11.70
N TRP A 209 -14.97 -7.36 12.51
CA TRP A 209 -15.15 -5.91 12.52
C TRP A 209 -14.76 -5.24 11.17
N LEU A 210 -13.83 -5.87 10.43
CA LEU A 210 -13.37 -5.41 9.11
C LEU A 210 -14.49 -5.44 8.07
N MET A 211 -15.29 -6.49 8.11
CA MET A 211 -16.40 -6.72 7.18
C MET A 211 -17.56 -5.78 7.47
N GLY A 212 -17.72 -5.46 8.73
CA GLY A 212 -18.66 -4.50 9.25
C GLY A 212 -18.47 -3.06 8.84
N SER A 213 -17.27 -2.54 9.14
CA SER A 213 -16.86 -1.19 8.76
C SER A 213 -16.89 -0.91 7.26
N ARG A 214 -16.89 -1.96 6.42
CA ARG A 214 -17.01 -1.89 4.96
C ARG A 214 -18.39 -1.45 4.47
N ARG A 215 -19.47 -1.88 5.14
CA ARG A 215 -20.85 -1.74 4.66
C ARG A 215 -21.59 -0.56 5.29
N ALA A 216 -21.04 -0.03 6.37
CA ALA A 216 -21.66 1.03 7.13
C ALA A 216 -21.31 2.39 6.52
N ARG A 217 -22.33 3.14 6.06
CA ARG A 217 -22.18 4.59 5.82
C ARG A 217 -21.84 5.34 7.11
N ASP A 218 -22.23 4.76 8.25
CA ASP A 218 -21.95 5.26 9.58
C ASP A 218 -21.16 4.19 10.36
N GLN A 219 -19.83 4.25 10.25
CA GLN A 219 -18.92 3.33 10.94
C GLN A 219 -19.07 3.43 12.46
N HIS A 220 -19.47 4.59 12.98
CA HIS A 220 -19.68 4.83 14.39
C HIS A 220 -20.89 4.03 14.90
N ALA A 221 -22.04 4.12 14.24
CA ALA A 221 -23.21 3.32 14.58
C ALA A 221 -22.94 1.81 14.44
N TYR A 222 -22.25 1.40 13.38
CA TYR A 222 -21.90 -0.01 13.18
C TYR A 222 -20.97 -0.55 14.28
N LEU A 223 -19.91 0.19 14.62
CA LEU A 223 -19.04 -0.18 15.72
C LEU A 223 -19.84 -0.22 17.02
N SER A 224 -20.79 0.69 17.24
CA SER A 224 -21.61 0.73 18.45
C SER A 224 -22.44 -0.54 18.59
N ASP A 225 -23.14 -0.92 17.53
CA ASP A 225 -24.00 -2.09 17.48
C ASP A 225 -23.20 -3.39 17.56
N ALA A 226 -22.06 -3.46 16.88
CA ALA A 226 -21.16 -4.61 16.93
C ALA A 226 -20.60 -4.81 18.34
N LEU A 227 -20.10 -3.74 18.98
CA LEU A 227 -19.59 -3.76 20.35
C LEU A 227 -20.70 -4.10 21.36
N HIS A 228 -21.92 -3.62 21.12
CA HIS A 228 -23.07 -3.92 21.96
C HIS A 228 -23.50 -5.40 21.85
N SER A 229 -23.49 -5.98 20.65
CA SER A 229 -23.97 -7.34 20.38
C SER A 229 -23.18 -8.48 21.03
N ILE A 230 -22.01 -8.15 21.58
CA ILE A 230 -21.06 -9.08 22.22
C ILE A 230 -20.70 -8.63 23.64
N GLU A 231 -21.58 -7.82 24.24
CA GLU A 231 -21.51 -7.42 25.66
C GLU A 231 -20.18 -6.76 26.06
N VAL A 232 -19.58 -5.99 25.15
CA VAL A 232 -18.39 -5.18 25.48
C VAL A 232 -18.77 -4.16 26.55
N ASP A 233 -17.85 -3.99 27.50
CA ASP A 233 -17.98 -3.02 28.57
C ASP A 233 -18.42 -1.65 28.02
N PRO A 234 -19.50 -1.05 28.57
CA PRO A 234 -20.05 0.21 28.07
C PRO A 234 -19.03 1.37 28.01
N VAL A 235 -18.03 1.39 28.88
CA VAL A 235 -16.99 2.43 28.91
C VAL A 235 -16.00 2.23 27.76
N VAL A 236 -15.53 0.99 27.56
CA VAL A 236 -14.66 0.62 26.42
C VAL A 236 -15.36 0.89 25.08
N ARG A 237 -16.65 0.55 25.02
CA ARG A 237 -17.48 0.86 23.85
C ARG A 237 -17.54 2.37 23.60
N GLN A 238 -17.87 3.18 24.61
CA GLN A 238 -17.98 4.63 24.45
C GLN A 238 -16.64 5.28 24.03
N GLU A 239 -15.52 4.77 24.53
CA GLU A 239 -14.18 5.16 24.11
C GLU A 239 -14.00 4.87 22.61
N VAL A 240 -14.10 3.61 22.17
CA VAL A 240 -13.94 3.22 20.75
C VAL A 240 -14.82 4.05 19.81
N LEU A 241 -16.04 4.36 20.24
CA LEU A 241 -17.04 5.14 19.52
C LEU A 241 -16.70 6.64 19.44
N SER A 242 -16.19 7.22 20.52
CA SER A 242 -15.75 8.62 20.53
C SER A 242 -14.63 8.92 19.51
N TYR A 243 -13.89 7.89 19.06
CA TYR A 243 -12.85 8.01 18.02
C TYR A 243 -13.35 8.00 16.58
N THR A 244 -14.55 7.49 16.34
CA THR A 244 -15.19 7.58 15.01
C THR A 244 -15.88 8.91 14.75
N ALA A 245 -15.97 9.77 15.77
CA ALA A 245 -16.66 11.07 15.72
C ALA A 245 -15.73 12.29 15.55
N PHE A 246 -14.40 12.16 15.69
CA PHE A 246 -13.48 13.32 15.70
C PHE A 246 -12.16 13.11 14.94
N GLN A 247 -11.70 14.19 14.30
CA GLN A 247 -10.53 14.26 13.41
C GLN A 247 -9.16 14.46 14.12
N GLU A 248 -9.08 14.47 15.45
CA GLU A 248 -7.84 14.84 16.16
C GLU A 248 -7.04 13.63 16.70
N GLN A 249 -5.76 13.55 16.27
CA GLN A 249 -4.79 12.52 16.64
C GLN A 249 -4.44 12.49 18.15
N SER A 250 -4.55 13.61 18.86
CA SER A 250 -4.19 13.75 20.28
C SER A 250 -5.16 13.01 21.22
N SER A 251 -6.46 13.15 21.00
CA SER A 251 -7.50 12.45 21.76
C SER A 251 -7.45 10.95 21.55
N PHE A 252 -7.11 10.52 20.32
CA PHE A 252 -6.93 9.12 19.95
C PHE A 252 -5.77 8.44 20.71
N ARG A 253 -4.71 9.17 21.04
CA ARG A 253 -3.57 8.60 21.79
C ARG A 253 -3.91 8.33 23.25
N ALA A 254 -4.50 9.30 23.95
CA ALA A 254 -4.83 9.18 25.38
C ALA A 254 -5.85 8.06 25.65
N ALA A 255 -6.84 8.00 24.79
CA ALA A 255 -7.78 6.93 24.57
C ALA A 255 -7.21 5.52 24.46
N LEU A 256 -6.28 5.34 23.52
CA LEU A 256 -5.61 4.07 23.29
C LEU A 256 -4.76 3.68 24.49
N GLU A 257 -4.09 4.67 25.10
CA GLU A 257 -3.31 4.48 26.33
C GLU A 257 -4.22 4.00 27.49
N ASP A 258 -5.44 4.50 27.61
CA ASP A 258 -6.40 4.04 28.62
C ASP A 258 -6.95 2.63 28.33
N LEU A 259 -7.35 2.36 27.07
CA LEU A 259 -7.78 1.03 26.63
C LEU A 259 -6.71 -0.03 26.90
N LEU A 260 -5.46 0.24 26.50
CA LEU A 260 -4.31 -0.64 26.74
C LEU A 260 -3.92 -0.74 28.23
N ALA A 261 -4.15 0.31 29.02
CA ALA A 261 -3.89 0.29 30.46
C ALA A 261 -4.92 -0.54 31.24
N ARG A 262 -6.15 -0.66 30.73
CA ARG A 262 -7.20 -1.49 31.32
C ARG A 262 -7.00 -2.99 31.06
N GLU A 263 -6.40 -3.37 29.94
CA GLU A 263 -6.05 -4.79 29.65
C GLU A 263 -4.93 -5.35 30.54
N ARG A 264 -4.16 -4.48 31.20
CA ARG A 264 -3.08 -4.87 32.12
C ARG A 264 -3.56 -5.09 33.56
N ARG A 265 -4.86 -4.94 33.84
CA ARG A 265 -5.47 -5.13 35.17
C ARG A 265 -6.40 -6.32 35.16
#